data_AF-A0A314L6D4-F1
#
_entry.id   AF-A0A314L6D4-F1
#
_cell.length_a   1.000
_cell.length_b   1.000
_cell.length_c   1.000
_cell.angle_alpha   90.00
_cell.angle_beta   90.00
_cell.angle_gamma   90.00
#
_symmetry.space_group_name_H-M   'P 1'
#
loop_
_entity.id
_entity.type
_entity.pdbx_description
1 polymer ?
#
loop_
_entity_poly.entity_id
_entity_poly.type
_entity_poly.pdbx_seq_one_letter_code
_entity_poly.pdbx_strand_id
1 'polypeptide(L)' 'MAGYRADDEYDYLFKLVLIGDSGSKSTIGIEFATKSLNIDNKVIKAQIWDTAGQERR' A
#
# COMPACT_ATOMS: atom_id res chain seq x y z
N MET A 1 -2.07 14.17 -25.02
CA MET A 1 -2.88 14.00 -23.80
C MET A 1 -2.85 12.54 -23.42
N ALA A 2 -2.06 12.17 -22.41
CA ALA A 2 -1.94 10.79 -21.97
C ALA A 2 -3.31 10.33 -21.45
N GLY A 3 -3.86 9.26 -22.02
CA GLY A 3 -5.13 8.70 -21.59
C GLY A 3 -5.02 8.25 -20.13
N TYR A 4 -5.91 8.76 -19.28
CA TYR A 4 -6.14 8.21 -17.95
C TYR A 4 -6.47 6.72 -18.13
N ARG A 5 -5.62 5.85 -17.57
CA ARG A 5 -5.86 4.40 -17.63
C ARG A 5 -6.99 4.11 -16.67
N ALA A 6 -8.02 3.39 -17.12
CA ALA A 6 -9.15 3.00 -16.29
C ALA A 6 -8.74 2.22 -15.01
N ASP A 7 -7.52 1.66 -14.96
CA ASP A 7 -6.93 1.02 -13.78
C ASP A 7 -6.55 2.01 -12.65
N ASP A 8 -6.51 3.31 -12.97
CA ASP A 8 -6.35 4.40 -12.00
C ASP A 8 -7.69 4.90 -11.45
N GLU A 9 -8.83 4.47 -12.01
CA GLU A 9 -10.15 4.83 -11.51
C GLU A 9 -10.52 3.91 -10.35
N TYR A 10 -10.70 4.50 -9.17
CA TYR A 10 -11.11 3.80 -7.96
C TYR A 10 -12.19 4.63 -7.26
N ASP A 11 -13.18 3.95 -6.68
CA ASP A 11 -14.20 4.59 -5.85
C ASP A 11 -13.62 4.97 -4.48
N TYR A 12 -12.74 4.13 -3.94
CA TYR A 12 -12.13 4.32 -2.62
C TYR A 12 -10.65 3.97 -2.60
N LEU A 13 -9.87 4.80 -1.91
CA LEU A 13 -8.46 4.57 -1.64
C LEU A 13 -8.21 4.49 -0.13
N PHE A 14 -7.68 3.36 0.32
CA PHE A 14 -7.21 3.17 1.69
C PHE A 14 -5.69 3.22 1.71
N LYS A 15 -5.14 4.08 2.57
CA LYS A 15 -3.70 4.14 2.86
C LYS A 15 -3.46 3.48 4.20
N LEU A 16 -2.78 2.34 4.18
CA LEU A 16 -2.41 1.56 5.34
C LEU A 16 -0.92 1.74 5.60
N VAL A 17 -0.56 2.13 6.83
CA VAL A 17 0.83 2.22 7.28
C VAL A 17 1.00 1.20 8.39
N LEU A 18 1.85 0.19 8.15
CA LEU A 18 2.19 -0.81 9.14
C LEU A 18 3.37 -0.29 9.95
N ILE A 19 3.15 -0.19 11.26
CA ILE A 19 4.16 0.20 12.25
C ILE A 19 4.37 -0.98 13.19
N GLY A 20 5.62 -1.34 13.44
CA GLY A 20 5.97 -2.48 14.28
C GLY A 20 7.46 -2.76 14.28
N ASP A 21 7.91 -3.49 15.30
CA ASP A 21 9.28 -3.95 15.41
C ASP A 21 9.39 -5.32 14.73
N SER A 22 10.21 -5.42 13.69
CA SER A 22 10.54 -6.67 13.02
C SER A 22 11.55 -7.42 13.90
N GLY A 23 11.04 -8.17 14.88
CA GLY A 23 11.86 -8.90 15.87
C GLY A 23 12.86 -9.93 15.31
N SER A 24 13.00 -10.07 13.99
CA SER A 24 14.09 -10.84 13.38
C SER A 24 14.37 -10.37 11.96
N LYS A 25 15.52 -9.70 11.80
CA LYS A 25 16.07 -9.05 10.59
C LYS A 25 15.38 -7.73 10.22
N SER A 26 16.13 -6.63 10.37
CA SER A 26 15.84 -5.38 9.68
C SER A 26 15.83 -5.66 8.18
N THR A 27 14.64 -5.75 7.57
CA THR A 27 14.50 -5.57 6.14
C THR A 27 14.81 -4.10 5.90
N ILE A 28 15.99 -3.79 5.36
CA ILE A 28 16.34 -2.44 4.95
C ILE A 28 15.45 -2.12 3.75
N GLY A 29 14.29 -1.51 4.00
CA GLY A 29 13.38 -1.15 2.93
C GLY A 29 11.98 -0.83 3.44
N ILE A 30 11.44 0.29 2.96
CA ILE A 30 10.00 0.53 3.01
C ILE A 30 9.41 -0.39 1.94
N GLU A 31 8.57 -1.35 2.32
CA GLU A 31 7.84 -2.17 1.34
C GLU A 31 6.55 -1.45 0.96
N PHE A 32 6.31 -1.36 -0.36
CA PHE A 32 5.10 -0.81 -0.92
C PHE A 32 4.34 -1.91 -1.68
N ALA A 33 3.12 -2.17 -1.25
CA ALA A 33 2.20 -3.06 -1.94
C ALA A 33 0.90 -2.34 -2.27
N THR A 34 0.35 -2.60 -3.45
CA THR A 34 -1.00 -2.16 -3.82
C THR A 34 -1.88 -3.37 -4.07
N LYS A 35 -3.10 -3.33 -3.53
CA LYS A 35 -4.14 -4.32 -3.77
C LYS A 35 -5.41 -3.63 -4.23
N SER A 36 -5.97 -4.08 -5.34
CA SER A 36 -7.29 -3.66 -5.79
C SER A 36 -8.30 -4.78 -5.57
N LEU A 37 -9.50 -4.43 -5.09
CA LEU A 37 -10.60 -5.33 -4.81
C LEU A 37 -11.88 -4.76 -5.41
N ASN A 38 -12.72 -5.62 -5.99
CA ASN A 38 -14.06 -5.25 -6.45
C ASN A 38 -15.07 -5.75 -5.43
N ILE A 39 -15.80 -4.84 -4.78
CA ILE A 39 -16.83 -5.15 -3.77
C ILE A 39 -18.06 -4.31 -4.11
N ASP A 40 -19.22 -4.94 -4.27
CA ASP A 40 -20.49 -4.26 -4.57
C ASP A 40 -20.41 -3.26 -5.75
N ASN A 41 -19.79 -3.69 -6.86
CA ASN A 41 -19.51 -2.88 -8.05
C ASN A 41 -18.64 -1.63 -7.81
N LYS A 42 -17.94 -1.57 -6.67
CA LYS A 42 -16.99 -0.50 -6.34
C LYS A 42 -15.58 -1.04 -6.36
N VAL A 43 -14.68 -0.26 -6.94
CA VAL A 43 -13.25 -0.53 -6.98
C VAL A 43 -12.60 0.07 -5.74
N ILE A 44 -12.07 -0.79 -4.87
CA ILE A 44 -11.36 -0.41 -3.66
C ILE A 44 -9.87 -0.66 -3.87
N LYS A 45 -9.07 0.40 -3.75
CA LYS A 45 -7.60 0.34 -3.83
C LYS A 45 -7.03 0.48 -2.42
N ALA A 46 -6.18 -0.45 -2.01
CA ALA A 46 -5.44 -0.42 -0.77
C ALA A 46 -3.95 -0.25 -1.08
N GLN A 47 -3.33 0.79 -0.52
CA GLN A 47 -1.90 1.04 -0.56
C GLN A 47 -1.31 0.75 0.81
N ILE A 48 -0.40 -0.21 0.88
CA ILE A 48 0.22 -0.67 2.12
C ILE A 48 1.66 -0.21 2.12
N TRP A 49 2.02 0.51 3.17
CA TRP A 49 3.37 0.99 3.46
C TRP A 49 3.86 0.26 4.69
N ASP A 50 4.79 -0.67 4.52
CA ASP A 50 5.48 -1.29 5.65
C ASP A 50 6.68 -0.43 6.07
N THR A 51 6.73 -0.08 7.35
CA THR A 51 7.80 0.75 7.94
C THR A 51 8.58 0.01 9.03
N ALA A 52 8.24 -1.27 9.30
CA ALA A 52 8.99 -2.11 10.21
C ALA A 52 10.42 -2.31 9.67
N GLY A 53 11.43 -1.83 10.41
CA GLY A 53 12.84 -1.83 9.97
C GLY A 53 13.46 -0.44 9.76
N GLN A 54 12.71 0.65 9.91
CA GLN A 54 13.23 2.03 10.03
C GLN A 54 13.53 2.42 11.49
N GLU A 55 14.10 1.50 12.25
CA GLU A 55 14.65 1.82 13.56
C GLU A 55 15.95 2.61 13.38
N ARG A 56 15.88 3.91 13.68
CA ARG A 56 17.02 4.85 13.67
C ARG A 56 18.06 4.36 14.68
N ARG A 57 19.14 3.73 14.20
CA ARG A 57 20.44 3.83 14.86
C ARG A 57 21.19 5.02 14.31
#